data_AF-A0A522KF26-F1
#
_entry.id   AF-A0A522KF26-F1
#
_cell.length_a   1.000
_cell.length_b   1.000
_cell.length_c   1.000
_cell.angle_alpha   90.00
_cell.angle_beta   90.00
_cell.angle_gamma   90.00
#
_symmetry.space_group_name_H-M   'P 1'
#
loop_
_entity.id
_entity.type
_entity.pdbx_description
1 polymer ?
#
loop_
_entity_poly.entity_id
_entity_poly.type
_entity_poly.pdbx_seq_one_letter_code
_entity_poly.pdbx_strand_id
1 'polypeptide(L)'
;MARLTQKHYEQRLMLVMLVYMAVLFADGPLLRAATNLPLKALLAVAPVLPMLYVIALMWWRVRDSDELEQRTHLVALGMATALVSALSMVVGFLVAGGVLHWGGGVLIWVFPMLMAGYGIAYRQVARRYGMGNLCTGEGSAWMPWYFVLLALVMAGFGFNAWWHHLRGDALVFMATAVFFVVVAIRARVRQVRARQERED
;
A
#
# COMPACT_ATOMS: atom_id res chain seq x y z
N MET A 1 12.89 -24.83 -0.59
CA MET A 1 11.65 -24.06 -0.33
C MET A 1 11.12 -23.60 -1.67
N ALA A 2 9.82 -23.81 -1.93
CA ALA A 2 9.23 -23.48 -3.23
C ALA A 2 9.25 -21.96 -3.43
N ARG A 3 9.95 -21.48 -4.46
CA ARG A 3 9.94 -20.05 -4.83
C ARG A 3 8.47 -19.61 -4.98
N LEU A 4 8.07 -18.56 -4.26
CA LEU A 4 6.75 -17.95 -4.48
C LEU A 4 6.70 -17.44 -5.92
N THR A 5 5.98 -18.15 -6.79
CA THR A 5 5.73 -17.69 -8.14
C THR A 5 5.12 -16.28 -8.07
N GLN A 6 5.56 -15.37 -8.93
CA GLN A 6 5.11 -13.98 -8.94
C GLN A 6 3.57 -13.86 -8.87
N LYS A 7 2.85 -14.73 -9.60
CA LYS A 7 1.38 -14.81 -9.59
C LYS A 7 0.80 -15.08 -8.19
N HIS A 8 1.36 -16.05 -7.46
CA HIS A 8 0.89 -16.40 -6.11
C HIS A 8 1.19 -15.29 -5.10
N TYR A 9 2.35 -14.64 -5.22
CA TYR A 9 2.68 -13.48 -4.40
C TYR A 9 1.70 -12.32 -4.64
N GLU A 10 1.45 -11.98 -5.90
CA GLU A 10 0.50 -10.92 -6.27
C GLU A 10 -0.91 -11.24 -5.79
N GLN A 11 -1.40 -12.48 -5.97
CA GLN A 11 -2.71 -12.90 -5.49
C GLN A 11 -2.85 -12.79 -3.96
N ARG A 12 -1.86 -13.27 -3.20
CA ARG A 12 -1.85 -13.16 -1.74
C ARG A 12 -1.82 -11.71 -1.30
N LEU A 13 -0.97 -10.89 -1.92
CA LEU A 13 -0.89 -9.46 -1.64
C LEU A 13 -2.24 -8.77 -1.89
N MET A 14 -2.87 -9.02 -3.04
CA MET A 14 -4.18 -8.48 -3.38
C MET A 14 -5.28 -8.89 -2.39
N LEU A 15 -5.31 -10.18 -2.01
CA LEU A 15 -6.25 -10.69 -1.03
C LEU A 15 -6.08 -10.01 0.34
N VAL A 16 -4.84 -9.85 0.78
CA VAL A 16 -4.53 -9.22 2.07
C VAL A 16 -4.89 -7.73 2.05
N MET A 17 -4.65 -7.04 0.94
CA MET A 17 -5.05 -5.65 0.78
C MET A 17 -6.58 -5.49 0.78
N LEU A 18 -7.33 -6.47 0.27
CA LEU A 18 -8.80 -6.50 0.37
C LEU A 18 -9.24 -6.68 1.83
N VAL A 19 -8.61 -7.61 2.57
CA VAL A 19 -8.86 -7.80 4.00
C VAL A 19 -8.52 -6.53 4.79
N TYR A 20 -7.37 -5.91 4.54
CA TYR A 20 -6.97 -4.64 5.14
C TYR A 20 -8.03 -3.56 4.94
N MET A 21 -8.54 -3.43 3.72
CA MET A 21 -9.57 -2.46 3.40
C MET A 21 -10.88 -2.76 4.16
N ALA A 22 -11.30 -4.03 4.20
CA ALA A 22 -12.48 -4.44 4.96
C ALA A 22 -12.35 -4.13 6.45
N VAL A 23 -11.17 -4.34 7.04
CA VAL A 23 -10.88 -3.99 8.44
C VAL A 23 -10.99 -2.49 8.66
N LEU A 24 -10.33 -1.66 7.84
CA LEU A 24 -10.42 -0.20 7.97
C LEU A 24 -11.87 0.32 7.91
N PHE A 25 -12.69 -0.29 7.06
CA PHE A 25 -14.10 0.08 6.95
C PHE A 25 -14.93 -0.40 8.13
N ALA A 26 -14.66 -1.60 8.66
CA ALA A 26 -15.33 -2.13 9.84
C ALA A 26 -14.97 -1.36 11.11
N ASP A 27 -13.74 -0.84 11.21
CA ASP A 27 -13.24 -0.15 12.40
C ASP A 27 -14.09 1.06 12.79
N GLY A 28 -14.50 1.88 11.83
CA GLY A 28 -15.29 3.08 12.08
C GLY A 28 -16.56 2.85 12.93
N PRO A 29 -17.50 2.00 12.48
CA PRO A 29 -18.69 1.65 13.26
C PRO A 29 -18.36 0.80 14.49
N LEU A 30 -17.44 -0.16 14.42
CA LEU A 30 -17.11 -1.03 15.56
C LEU A 30 -16.46 -0.26 16.72
N LEU A 31 -15.58 0.69 16.43
CA LEU A 31 -14.96 1.56 17.45
C LEU A 31 -15.98 2.48 18.12
N ARG A 32 -17.03 2.90 17.40
CA ARG A 32 -18.13 3.69 17.95
C ARG A 32 -19.06 2.85 18.84
N ALA A 33 -19.27 1.58 18.49
CA ALA A 33 -20.10 0.66 19.25
C ALA A 33 -19.37 0.08 20.49
N ALA A 34 -18.03 0.06 20.48
CA ALA A 34 -17.24 -0.50 21.57
C ALA A 34 -17.26 0.40 22.83
N THR A 35 -17.91 -0.07 23.89
CA THR A 35 -17.98 0.62 25.20
C THR A 35 -16.76 0.36 26.08
N ASN A 36 -16.09 -0.77 25.89
CA ASN A 36 -15.01 -1.24 26.76
C ASN A 36 -13.64 -0.89 26.17
N LEU A 37 -12.76 -0.32 26.99
CA LEU A 37 -11.39 0.05 26.62
C LEU A 37 -10.58 -1.07 25.95
N PRO A 38 -10.54 -2.32 26.44
CA PRO A 38 -9.73 -3.38 25.81
C PRO A 38 -10.22 -3.74 24.41
N LEU A 39 -11.54 -3.75 24.19
CA LEU A 39 -12.12 -4.00 22.87
C LEU A 39 -11.76 -2.88 21.89
N LYS A 40 -11.83 -1.63 22.36
CA LYS A 40 -11.44 -0.46 21.56
C LYS A 40 -9.97 -0.48 21.17
N ALA A 41 -9.09 -0.89 22.08
CA ALA A 41 -7.66 -1.05 21.80
C ALA A 41 -7.40 -2.16 20.76
N LEU A 42 -8.07 -3.31 20.90
CA LEU A 42 -7.94 -4.42 19.94
C LEU A 42 -8.39 -4.00 18.53
N LEU A 43 -9.52 -3.32 18.42
CA LEU A 43 -10.04 -2.80 17.16
C LEU A 43 -9.10 -1.76 16.54
N ALA A 44 -8.55 -0.84 17.34
CA ALA A 44 -7.62 0.18 16.84
C ALA A 44 -6.32 -0.41 16.27
N VAL A 45 -5.88 -1.58 16.74
CA VAL A 45 -4.67 -2.27 16.28
C VAL A 45 -4.98 -3.31 15.18
N ALA A 46 -6.26 -3.65 14.95
CA ALA A 46 -6.65 -4.66 13.96
C ALA A 46 -6.07 -4.41 12.55
N PRO A 47 -5.99 -3.17 12.01
CA PRO A 47 -5.38 -2.91 10.69
C PRO A 47 -3.90 -3.26 10.60
N VAL A 48 -3.21 -3.36 11.74
CA VAL A 48 -1.78 -3.69 11.78
C VAL A 48 -1.54 -5.14 11.37
N LEU A 49 -2.48 -6.06 11.66
CA LEU A 49 -2.31 -7.49 11.37
C LEU A 49 -2.18 -7.80 9.87
N PRO A 50 -3.10 -7.34 8.98
CA PRO A 50 -2.91 -7.47 7.54
C PRO A 50 -1.59 -6.85 7.08
N MET A 51 -1.17 -5.74 7.70
CA MET A 51 0.03 -5.04 7.30
C MET A 51 1.31 -5.79 7.64
N LEU A 52 1.37 -6.41 8.82
CA LEU A 52 2.47 -7.30 9.20
C LEU A 52 2.55 -8.49 8.24
N TYR A 53 1.41 -9.00 7.77
CA TYR A 53 1.41 -10.07 6.78
C TYR A 53 1.93 -9.60 5.41
N VAL A 54 1.63 -8.38 4.97
CA VAL A 54 2.23 -7.78 3.77
C VAL A 54 3.76 -7.69 3.91
N ILE A 55 4.25 -7.24 5.07
CA ILE A 55 5.68 -7.18 5.36
C ILE A 55 6.30 -8.58 5.32
N ALA A 56 5.62 -9.58 5.90
CA ALA A 56 6.07 -10.97 5.85
C ALA A 56 6.12 -11.50 4.42
N LEU A 57 5.10 -11.24 3.59
CA LEU A 57 5.12 -11.60 2.16
C LEU A 57 6.31 -10.97 1.45
N MET A 58 6.57 -9.68 1.70
CA MET A 58 7.70 -8.98 1.10
C MET A 58 9.03 -9.56 1.56
N TRP A 59 9.17 -9.89 2.84
CA TRP A 59 10.34 -10.59 3.39
C TRP A 59 10.59 -11.91 2.69
N TRP A 60 9.56 -12.75 2.55
CA TRP A 60 9.68 -14.07 1.91
C TRP A 60 10.11 -13.91 0.46
N ARG A 61 9.54 -12.94 -0.25
CA ARG A 61 9.91 -12.63 -1.63
C ARG A 61 11.37 -12.21 -1.76
N VAL A 62 11.82 -11.24 -0.95
CA VAL A 62 13.21 -10.74 -0.99
C VAL A 62 14.18 -11.87 -0.65
N ARG A 63 13.89 -12.66 0.38
CA ARG A 63 14.74 -13.79 0.79
C ARG A 63 14.91 -14.85 -0.30
N ASP A 64 13.89 -15.10 -1.10
CA ASP A 64 13.94 -16.08 -2.20
C ASP A 64 14.49 -15.48 -3.52
N SER A 65 14.84 -14.19 -3.51
CA SER A 65 15.41 -13.49 -4.66
C SER A 65 16.92 -13.69 -4.76
N ASP A 66 17.48 -13.33 -5.91
CA ASP A 66 18.93 -13.37 -6.16
C ASP A 66 19.70 -12.35 -5.31
N GLU A 67 20.99 -12.54 -5.13
CA GLU A 67 21.86 -11.70 -4.28
C GLU A 67 21.87 -10.23 -4.73
N LEU A 68 21.86 -9.97 -6.04
CA LEU A 68 21.79 -8.62 -6.59
C LEU A 68 20.46 -7.93 -6.23
N GLU A 69 19.35 -8.66 -6.32
CA GLU A 69 18.01 -8.16 -5.99
C GLU A 69 17.90 -7.91 -4.48
N GLN A 70 18.38 -8.84 -3.64
CA GLN A 70 18.46 -8.65 -2.19
C GLN A 70 19.29 -7.43 -1.79
N ARG A 71 20.48 -7.26 -2.39
CA ARG A 71 21.33 -6.09 -2.15
C ARG A 71 20.63 -4.78 -2.54
N THR A 72 19.93 -4.79 -3.68
CA THR A 72 19.15 -3.63 -4.14
C THR A 72 18.06 -3.27 -3.14
N HIS A 73 17.31 -4.26 -2.64
CA HIS A 73 16.29 -4.06 -1.60
C HIS A 73 16.88 -3.54 -0.29
N LEU A 74 18.01 -4.09 0.15
CA LEU A 74 18.68 -3.69 1.38
C LEU A 74 19.18 -2.24 1.32
N VAL A 75 19.84 -1.86 0.22
CA VAL A 75 20.32 -0.49 0.02
C VAL A 75 19.15 0.50 -0.06
N ALA A 76 18.10 0.15 -0.81
CA ALA A 76 16.91 0.98 -0.93
C ALA A 76 16.19 1.17 0.41
N LEU A 77 16.02 0.09 1.17
CA LEU A 77 15.38 0.13 2.48
C LEU A 77 16.24 0.93 3.47
N GLY A 78 17.56 0.73 3.48
CA GLY A 78 18.50 1.48 4.32
C GLY A 78 18.47 2.99 4.07
N MET A 79 18.40 3.41 2.79
CA MET A 79 18.24 4.84 2.46
C MET A 79 16.90 5.38 2.93
N ALA A 80 15.82 4.64 2.71
CA ALA A 80 14.48 5.06 3.11
C ALA A 80 14.32 5.15 4.63
N THR A 81 14.80 4.16 5.38
CA THR A 81 14.75 4.17 6.84
C THR A 81 15.59 5.30 7.40
N ALA A 82 16.83 5.49 6.93
CA ALA A 82 17.68 6.58 7.39
C ALA A 82 17.03 7.96 7.18
N LEU A 83 16.47 8.19 5.98
CA LEU A 83 15.83 9.46 5.65
C LEU A 83 14.57 9.70 6.50
N VAL A 84 13.67 8.72 6.56
CA VAL A 84 12.39 8.88 7.28
C VAL A 84 12.60 8.95 8.79
N SER A 85 13.55 8.19 9.35
CA SER A 85 13.91 8.30 10.76
C SER A 85 14.50 9.67 11.10
N ALA A 86 15.40 10.21 10.27
CA ALA A 86 15.95 11.55 10.48
C ALA A 86 14.87 12.63 10.41
N LEU A 87 13.98 12.58 9.41
CA LEU A 87 12.86 13.52 9.29
C LEU A 87 11.89 13.40 10.47
N SER A 88 11.58 12.18 10.91
CA SER A 88 10.71 11.93 12.07
C SER A 88 11.32 12.50 13.34
N MET A 89 12.65 12.40 13.49
CA MET A 89 13.36 12.96 14.64
C MET A 89 13.34 14.50 14.62
N VAL A 90 13.55 15.13 13.46
CA VAL A 90 13.44 16.59 13.29
C VAL A 90 12.03 17.07 13.67
N VAL A 91 11.00 16.41 13.14
CA VAL A 91 9.60 16.69 13.48
C VAL A 91 9.35 16.51 14.98
N GLY A 92 9.86 15.43 15.57
CA GLY A 92 9.73 15.15 17.00
C GLY A 92 10.32 16.26 17.87
N PHE A 93 11.52 16.75 17.54
CA PHE A 93 12.14 17.87 18.26
C PHE A 93 11.36 19.18 18.09
N LEU A 94 10.84 19.45 16.89
CA LEU A 94 10.03 20.64 16.65
C LEU A 94 8.71 20.62 17.44
N VAL A 95 8.09 19.45 17.57
CA VAL A 95 6.89 19.27 18.42
C VAL A 95 7.24 19.41 19.90
N ALA A 96 8.35 18.78 20.35
CA ALA A 96 8.82 18.88 21.73
C ALA A 96 9.17 20.33 22.14
N GLY A 97 9.70 21.12 21.20
CA GLY A 97 10.01 22.54 21.42
C GLY A 97 8.80 23.48 21.30
N GLY A 98 7.59 22.95 21.08
CA GLY A 98 6.37 23.76 20.92
C GLY A 98 6.29 24.56 19.61
N VAL A 99 7.22 24.33 18.66
CA VAL A 99 7.21 24.99 17.34
C VAL A 99 6.08 24.44 16.48
N LEU A 100 5.79 23.14 16.61
CA LEU A 100 4.77 22.42 15.84
C LEU A 100 3.73 21.78 16.76
N HIS A 101 2.45 22.03 16.48
CA HIS A 101 1.31 21.49 17.24
C HIS A 101 0.61 20.39 16.43
N TRP A 102 1.24 19.22 16.33
CA TRP A 102 0.70 18.07 15.60
C TRP A 102 0.18 17.00 16.58
N GLY A 103 -1.00 16.44 16.27
CA GLY A 103 -1.56 15.32 17.02
C GLY A 103 -0.89 13.98 16.67
N GLY A 104 -1.23 12.93 17.42
CA GLY A 104 -0.69 11.58 17.23
C GLY A 104 -0.96 10.94 15.85
N GLY A 105 -1.87 11.51 15.05
CA GLY A 105 -2.15 11.07 13.69
C GLY A 105 -0.93 11.13 12.75
N VAL A 106 0.10 11.94 13.08
CA VAL A 106 1.35 11.99 12.30
C VAL A 106 2.07 10.63 12.26
N LEU A 107 1.94 9.79 13.30
CA LEU A 107 2.57 8.47 13.34
C LEU A 107 2.05 7.54 12.25
N ILE A 108 0.79 7.71 11.83
CA ILE A 108 0.17 6.92 10.76
C ILE A 108 0.90 7.16 9.42
N TRP A 109 1.50 8.34 9.23
CA TRP A 109 2.19 8.72 7.99
C TRP A 109 3.64 8.24 7.89
N VAL A 110 4.23 7.80 9.00
CA VAL A 110 5.63 7.31 9.02
C VAL A 110 5.79 6.13 8.07
N PHE A 111 4.87 5.16 8.16
CA PHE A 111 4.93 3.97 7.31
C PHE A 111 4.72 4.29 5.80
N PRO A 112 3.70 5.06 5.39
CA PRO A 112 3.56 5.53 4.01
C PRO A 112 4.78 6.28 3.48
N MET A 113 5.36 7.20 4.27
CA MET A 113 6.58 7.90 3.87
C MET A 113 7.75 6.94 3.68
N LEU A 114 7.88 5.94 4.56
CA LEU A 114 8.90 4.91 4.44
C LEU A 114 8.75 4.10 3.14
N MET A 115 7.54 3.65 2.82
CA MET A 115 7.28 2.90 1.59
C MET A 115 7.49 3.75 0.34
N ALA A 116 7.10 5.02 0.37
CA ALA A 116 7.35 5.96 -0.72
C ALA A 116 8.85 6.17 -0.95
N GLY A 117 9.59 6.46 0.13
CA GLY A 117 11.06 6.59 0.10
C GLY A 117 11.73 5.33 -0.41
N TYR A 118 11.30 4.16 0.07
CA TYR A 118 11.80 2.87 -0.37
C TYR A 118 11.56 2.63 -1.87
N GLY A 119 10.36 2.90 -2.38
CA GLY A 119 10.06 2.73 -3.80
C GLY A 119 10.88 3.65 -4.71
N ILE A 120 11.13 4.89 -4.27
CA ILE A 120 11.98 5.85 -4.98
C ILE A 120 13.44 5.40 -4.94
N ALA A 121 13.96 5.06 -3.77
CA ALA A 121 15.34 4.60 -3.59
C ALA A 121 15.60 3.31 -4.39
N TYR A 122 14.67 2.35 -4.33
CA TYR A 122 14.75 1.11 -5.10
C TYR A 122 14.87 1.38 -6.60
N ARG A 123 14.03 2.28 -7.14
CA ARG A 123 14.09 2.65 -8.55
C ARG A 123 15.43 3.27 -8.93
N GLN A 124 15.98 4.14 -8.09
CA GLN A 124 17.28 4.78 -8.35
C GLN A 124 18.43 3.77 -8.32
N VAL A 125 18.43 2.87 -7.33
CA VAL A 125 19.45 1.84 -7.16
C VAL A 125 19.36 0.79 -8.27
N ALA A 126 18.16 0.32 -8.62
CA ALA A 126 17.95 -0.63 -9.71
C ALA A 126 18.44 -0.08 -11.06
N ARG A 127 18.16 1.19 -11.36
CA ARG A 127 18.68 1.87 -12.57
C ARG A 127 20.20 1.90 -12.61
N ARG A 128 20.86 2.08 -11.47
CA ARG A 128 22.32 2.11 -11.38
C ARG A 128 22.95 0.75 -11.67
N TYR A 129 22.28 -0.34 -11.31
CA TYR A 129 22.72 -1.70 -11.59
C TYR A 129 22.40 -2.18 -13.01
N GLY A 130 21.88 -1.30 -13.88
CA GLY A 130 21.47 -1.68 -15.24
C GLY A 130 20.28 -2.64 -15.28
N MET A 131 19.61 -2.87 -14.13
CA MET A 131 18.33 -3.56 -14.15
C MET A 131 17.35 -2.68 -14.91
N GLY A 132 16.91 -3.16 -16.07
CA GLY A 132 15.80 -2.56 -16.81
C GLY A 132 14.61 -2.38 -15.88
N ASN A 133 13.70 -1.44 -16.18
CA ASN A 133 12.54 -1.17 -15.34
C ASN A 133 11.86 -2.50 -14.94
N LEU A 134 12.04 -2.99 -13.71
CA LEU A 134 11.37 -4.21 -13.20
C LEU A 134 9.83 -4.12 -13.24
N CYS A 135 9.30 -2.92 -13.54
CA CYS A 135 7.91 -2.71 -13.94
C CYS A 135 7.56 -3.23 -15.36
N THR A 136 8.43 -3.98 -16.03
CA THR A 136 8.12 -4.83 -17.19
C THR A 136 7.76 -6.25 -16.78
N GLY A 137 7.60 -6.53 -15.48
CA GLY A 137 6.97 -7.77 -15.03
C GLY A 137 5.61 -7.90 -15.72
N GLU A 138 5.38 -9.05 -16.35
CA GLU A 138 4.07 -9.47 -16.87
C GLU A 138 3.04 -9.34 -15.75
N GLY A 139 2.42 -8.15 -15.60
CA GLY A 139 1.44 -7.92 -14.56
C GLY A 139 0.34 -8.94 -14.73
N SER A 140 0.05 -9.71 -13.67
CA SER A 140 -0.92 -10.80 -13.73
C SER A 140 -2.20 -10.35 -14.44
N ALA A 141 -2.75 -11.21 -15.31
CA ALA A 141 -3.97 -10.92 -16.06
C ALA A 141 -5.17 -10.56 -15.14
N TRP A 142 -5.08 -10.89 -13.85
CA TRP A 142 -6.08 -10.55 -12.83
C TRP A 142 -5.95 -9.10 -12.32
N MET A 143 -4.77 -8.49 -12.36
CA MET A 143 -4.52 -7.18 -11.75
C MET A 143 -5.50 -6.05 -12.14
N PRO A 144 -5.94 -5.89 -13.42
CA PRO A 144 -6.97 -4.89 -13.74
C PRO A 144 -8.32 -5.18 -13.07
N TRP A 145 -8.73 -6.45 -12.97
CA TRP A 145 -9.98 -6.83 -12.31
C TRP A 145 -9.96 -6.55 -10.81
N TYR A 146 -8.80 -6.68 -10.18
CA TYR A 146 -8.63 -6.32 -8.78
C TYR A 146 -8.84 -4.81 -8.54
N PHE A 147 -8.28 -3.96 -9.40
CA PHE A 147 -8.50 -2.50 -9.31
C PHE A 147 -9.95 -2.11 -9.59
N VAL A 148 -10.63 -2.80 -10.51
CA VAL A 148 -12.08 -2.61 -10.73
C VAL A 148 -12.87 -3.00 -9.48
N LEU A 149 -12.54 -4.14 -8.85
CA LEU A 149 -13.19 -4.56 -7.61
C LEU A 149 -12.96 -3.55 -6.49
N LEU A 150 -11.73 -3.05 -6.30
CA LEU A 150 -11.46 -1.97 -5.34
C LEU A 150 -12.25 -0.71 -5.66
N ALA A 151 -12.35 -0.30 -6.92
CA ALA A 151 -13.14 0.85 -7.33
C ALA A 151 -14.63 0.66 -6.99
N LEU A 152 -15.18 -0.54 -7.23
CA LEU A 152 -16.56 -0.87 -6.88
C LEU A 152 -16.79 -0.83 -5.37
N VAL A 153 -15.85 -1.38 -4.58
CA VAL A 153 -15.90 -1.30 -3.12
C VAL A 153 -15.88 0.15 -2.66
N MET A 154 -14.94 0.96 -3.14
CA MET A 154 -14.85 2.40 -2.81
C MET A 154 -16.12 3.16 -3.22
N ALA A 155 -16.67 2.89 -4.41
CA ALA A 155 -17.90 3.53 -4.88
C ALA A 155 -19.12 3.14 -4.04
N GLY A 156 -19.24 1.87 -3.65
CA GLY A 156 -20.28 1.40 -2.73
C GLY A 156 -20.21 2.08 -1.36
N PHE A 157 -19.00 2.26 -0.82
CA PHE A 157 -18.79 3.01 0.42
C PHE A 157 -19.08 4.51 0.26
N GLY A 158 -18.68 5.12 -0.85
CA GLY A 158 -19.01 6.51 -1.17
C GLY A 158 -20.51 6.74 -1.25
N PHE A 159 -21.25 5.80 -1.87
CA PHE A 159 -22.71 5.83 -1.94
C PHE A 159 -23.36 5.70 -0.55
N ASN A 160 -22.86 4.78 0.28
CA ASN A 160 -23.34 4.63 1.66
C ASN A 160 -23.07 5.88 2.53
N ALA A 161 -21.88 6.48 2.41
CA ALA A 161 -21.53 7.72 3.11
C ALA A 161 -22.38 8.91 2.64
N TRP A 162 -22.69 8.97 1.34
CA TRP A 162 -23.59 9.95 0.76
C TRP A 162 -25.01 9.82 1.33
N TRP A 163 -25.48 8.58 1.49
CA TRP A 163 -26.78 8.27 2.07
C TRP A 163 -26.90 8.72 3.53
N HIS A 164 -25.82 8.59 4.31
CA HIS A 164 -25.73 9.04 5.70
C HIS A 164 -25.38 10.53 5.88
N HIS A 165 -25.53 11.36 4.83
CA HIS A 165 -25.25 12.81 4.83
C HIS A 165 -23.80 13.21 5.20
N LEU A 166 -22.85 12.29 5.18
CA LEU A 166 -21.41 12.55 5.35
C LEU A 166 -20.79 12.94 3.99
N ARG A 167 -21.21 14.10 3.45
CA ARG A 167 -20.85 14.57 2.10
C ARG A 167 -19.34 14.67 1.86
N GLY A 168 -18.56 15.01 2.89
CA GLY A 168 -17.09 15.12 2.79
C GLY A 168 -16.42 13.77 2.52
N ASP A 169 -16.75 12.76 3.33
CA ASP A 169 -16.17 11.42 3.20
C ASP A 169 -16.61 10.74 1.90
N ALA A 170 -17.86 10.97 1.48
CA ALA A 170 -18.38 10.45 0.22
C ALA A 170 -17.58 10.92 -1.00
N LEU A 171 -17.18 12.20 -1.04
CA LEU A 171 -16.36 12.74 -2.13
C LEU A 171 -14.97 12.11 -2.16
N VAL A 172 -14.36 11.87 -0.99
CA VAL A 172 -13.05 11.21 -0.89
C VAL A 172 -13.13 9.79 -1.44
N PHE A 173 -14.15 9.01 -1.05
CA PHE A 173 -14.33 7.63 -1.53
C PHE A 173 -14.66 7.57 -3.04
N MET A 174 -15.44 8.51 -3.56
CA MET A 174 -15.74 8.61 -4.99
C MET A 174 -14.49 8.99 -5.79
N ALA A 175 -13.67 9.93 -5.30
CA ALA A 175 -12.43 10.31 -5.96
C ALA A 175 -11.41 9.17 -5.98
N THR A 176 -11.27 8.43 -4.88
CA THR A 176 -10.39 7.24 -4.83
C THR A 176 -10.90 6.10 -5.71
N ALA A 177 -12.22 5.93 -5.84
CA ALA A 177 -12.80 4.97 -6.79
C ALA A 177 -12.40 5.29 -8.24
N VAL A 178 -12.53 6.55 -8.66
CA VAL A 178 -12.13 7.00 -10.00
C VAL A 178 -10.63 6.75 -10.24
N PHE A 179 -9.79 7.04 -9.24
CA PHE A 179 -8.35 6.75 -9.33
C PHE A 179 -8.07 5.27 -9.63
N PHE A 180 -8.73 4.34 -8.93
CA PHE A 180 -8.56 2.91 -9.18
C PHE A 180 -9.07 2.48 -10.56
N VAL A 181 -10.16 3.08 -11.07
CA VAL A 181 -10.63 2.84 -12.45
C VAL A 181 -9.57 3.27 -13.48
N VAL A 182 -8.99 4.47 -13.31
CA VAL A 182 -7.94 4.97 -14.21
C VAL A 182 -6.73 4.04 -14.20
N VAL A 183 -6.31 3.56 -13.02
CA VAL A 183 -5.22 2.59 -12.89
C VAL A 183 -5.57 1.26 -13.57
N ALA A 184 -6.80 0.76 -13.42
CA ALA A 184 -7.27 -0.47 -14.06
C ALA A 184 -7.21 -0.37 -15.60
N ILE A 185 -7.70 0.75 -16.15
CA ILE A 185 -7.67 1.03 -17.60
C ILE A 185 -6.22 1.06 -18.08
N ARG A 186 -5.34 1.79 -17.39
CA ARG A 186 -3.92 1.89 -17.76
C ARG A 186 -3.23 0.52 -17.69
N ALA A 187 -3.53 -0.29 -16.69
CA ALA A 187 -3.01 -1.65 -16.57
C ALA A 187 -3.49 -2.52 -17.74
N ARG A 188 -4.77 -2.44 -18.11
CA ARG A 188 -5.34 -3.20 -19.23
C ARG A 188 -4.75 -2.78 -20.58
N VAL A 189 -4.63 -1.48 -20.86
CA VAL A 189 -4.03 -0.97 -22.11
C VAL A 189 -2.58 -1.43 -22.24
N ARG A 190 -1.82 -1.41 -21.15
CA ARG A 190 -0.44 -1.92 -21.14
C ARG A 190 -0.36 -3.42 -21.44
N GLN A 191 -1.26 -4.22 -20.86
CA GLN A 191 -1.31 -5.66 -21.12
C GLN A 191 -1.64 -5.97 -22.59
N VAL A 192 -2.54 -5.20 -23.21
CA VAL A 192 -2.89 -5.39 -24.62
C VAL A 192 -1.71 -5.02 -25.52
N ARG A 193 -1.04 -3.89 -25.28
CA ARG A 193 0.14 -3.48 -26.07
C ARG A 193 1.28 -4.50 -25.97
N ALA A 194 1.56 -4.99 -24.76
CA ALA A 194 2.61 -5.99 -24.54
C ALA A 194 2.29 -7.37 -25.16
N ARG A 195 1.02 -7.65 -25.50
CA ARG A 195 0.65 -8.84 -26.28
C ARG A 195 0.88 -8.62 -27.77
N GLN A 196 0.53 -7.43 -28.28
CA GLN A 196 0.74 -7.07 -29.68
C GLN A 196 2.24 -7.09 -30.05
N GLU A 197 3.10 -6.53 -29.21
CA GLU A 197 4.57 -6.54 -29.40
C GLU A 197 5.21 -7.94 -29.39
N ARG A 198 4.46 -9.01 -29.04
CA ARG A 198 4.96 -10.41 -29.11
C ARG A 198 4.42 -11.17 -30.32
N GLU A 199 3.41 -10.64 -30.99
CA GLU A 199 2.81 -11.23 -32.19
C GLU A 199 3.45 -10.69 -33.49
N ASP A 200 4.13 -9.54 -33.41
CA ASP A 200 4.98 -8.95 -34.45
C ASP A 200 6.44 -9.43 -34.37
#